data_AF-A0A2M9E598-F1
#
_entry.id   AF-A0A2M9E598-F1
#
_cell.length_a   1.000
_cell.length_b   1.000
_cell.length_c   1.000
_cell.angle_alpha   90.00
_cell.angle_beta   90.00
_cell.angle_gamma   90.00
#
_symmetry.space_group_name_H-M   'P 1'
#
loop_
_entity.id
_entity.type
_entity.pdbx_description
1 polymer ?
#
loop_
_entity_poly.entity_id
_entity_poly.type
_entity_poly.pdbx_seq_one_letter_code
_entity_poly.pdbx_strand_id
1 'polypeptide(L)'
;MSWIGIILLVLALYLGFKLVGVVLKLALFVVAIVIAYALVAPHLDWPPPTEILWVLGPDTDALGPDGLRVPDTAHMRQRVVEGVADAIAERVVPTVDAPADPLPVPCDEAQGEPAGAC
;
A
#
# COMPACT_ATOMS: atom_id res chain seq x y z
N MET A 1 -30.91 -50.64 -11.04
CA MET A 1 -30.22 -50.07 -9.86
C MET A 1 -28.73 -50.21 -10.11
N SER A 2 -28.02 -49.11 -10.39
CA SER A 2 -26.60 -49.19 -10.76
C SER A 2 -25.75 -49.41 -9.49
N TRP A 3 -25.61 -50.67 -9.11
CA TRP A 3 -24.84 -51.11 -7.96
C TRP A 3 -23.34 -50.75 -8.10
N ILE A 4 -22.84 -50.74 -9.34
CA ILE A 4 -21.50 -50.27 -9.71
C ILE A 4 -21.28 -48.81 -9.29
N GLY A 5 -22.28 -47.93 -9.48
CA GLY A 5 -22.15 -46.52 -9.12
C GLY A 5 -21.97 -46.31 -7.62
N ILE A 6 -22.66 -47.11 -6.81
CA ILE A 6 -22.55 -47.08 -5.35
C ILE A 6 -21.15 -47.55 -4.91
N ILE A 7 -20.64 -48.63 -5.51
CA ILE A 7 -19.29 -49.14 -5.20
C ILE A 7 -18.22 -48.10 -5.54
N LEU A 8 -18.30 -47.47 -6.72
CA LEU A 8 -17.33 -46.45 -7.12
C LEU A 8 -17.37 -45.22 -6.21
N LEU A 9 -18.56 -44.80 -5.77
CA LEU A 9 -18.70 -43.70 -4.83
C LEU A 9 -18.04 -44.00 -3.48
N VAL A 10 -18.29 -45.18 -2.92
CA VAL A 10 -17.68 -45.62 -1.66
C VAL A 10 -16.16 -45.74 -1.80
N LEU A 11 -15.67 -46.28 -2.92
CA LEU A 11 -14.25 -46.40 -3.21
C LEU A 11 -13.57 -45.03 -3.33
N ALA A 12 -14.18 -44.09 -4.05
CA ALA A 12 -13.66 -42.73 -4.20
C ALA A 12 -13.61 -42.01 -2.84
N LEU A 13 -14.66 -42.16 -2.02
CA LEU A 13 -14.69 -41.59 -0.67
C LEU A 13 -13.61 -42.21 0.24
N TYR A 14 -13.41 -43.52 0.17
CA TYR A 14 -12.35 -44.23 0.90
C TYR A 14 -10.95 -43.76 0.46
N LEU A 15 -10.72 -43.60 -0.85
CA LEU A 15 -9.46 -43.06 -1.37
C LEU A 15 -9.25 -41.62 -0.92
N GLY A 16 -10.28 -40.77 -0.97
CA GLY A 16 -10.24 -39.40 -0.48
C GLY A 16 -9.85 -39.33 1.00
N PHE A 17 -10.48 -40.13 1.85
CA PHE A 17 -10.14 -40.22 3.27
C PHE A 17 -8.69 -40.68 3.49
N LYS A 18 -8.23 -41.69 2.73
CA LYS A 18 -6.87 -42.19 2.80
C LYS A 18 -5.84 -41.15 2.35
N LEU A 19 -6.18 -40.35 1.34
CA LEU A 19 -5.36 -39.22 0.88
C LEU A 19 -5.22 -38.15 1.96
N VAL A 20 -6.29 -37.80 2.67
CA VAL A 20 -6.21 -36.84 3.80
C VAL A 20 -5.21 -37.31 4.85
N GLY A 21 -5.23 -38.60 5.20
CA GLY A 21 -4.26 -39.17 6.13
C GLY A 21 -2.81 -39.10 5.62
N VAL A 22 -2.59 -39.31 4.32
CA VAL A 22 -1.26 -39.19 3.70
C VAL A 22 -0.79 -37.74 3.66
N VAL A 23 -1.67 -36.81 3.25
CA VAL A 23 -1.38 -35.36 3.21
C VAL A 23 -1.03 -34.86 4.61
N LEU A 24 -1.79 -35.26 5.64
CA LEU A 24 -1.50 -34.90 7.02
C LEU A 24 -0.14 -35.42 7.47
N LYS A 25 0.20 -36.68 7.18
CA LYS A 25 1.52 -37.24 7.49
C LYS A 25 2.64 -36.49 6.77
N LEU A 26 2.43 -36.11 5.51
CA LEU A 26 3.42 -35.40 4.72
C LEU A 26 3.60 -33.96 5.23
N ALA A 27 2.52 -33.27 5.60
CA ALA A 27 2.59 -31.97 6.26
C ALA A 27 3.35 -32.06 7.60
N LEU A 28 3.04 -33.04 8.44
CA LEU A 28 3.76 -33.29 9.68
C LEU A 28 5.25 -33.62 9.43
N PHE A 29 5.55 -34.35 8.36
CA PHE A 29 6.92 -34.66 7.97
C PHE A 29 7.70 -33.40 7.56
N VAL A 30 7.09 -32.51 6.78
CA VAL A 30 7.70 -31.21 6.43
C VAL A 30 7.94 -30.38 7.70
N VAL A 31 6.96 -30.29 8.60
CA VAL A 31 7.12 -29.59 9.89
C VAL A 31 8.26 -30.20 10.70
N ALA A 32 8.36 -31.52 10.75
CA ALA A 32 9.45 -32.21 11.43
C ALA A 32 10.83 -31.89 10.81
N ILE A 33 10.93 -31.82 9.48
CA ILE A 33 12.17 -31.39 8.80
C ILE A 33 12.52 -29.95 9.17
N VAL A 34 11.56 -29.03 9.17
CA VAL A 34 11.81 -27.63 9.51
C VAL A 34 12.31 -27.50 10.96
N ILE A 35 11.71 -28.23 11.89
CA ILE A 35 12.15 -28.26 13.29
C ILE A 35 13.56 -28.86 13.39
N ALA A 36 13.80 -30.00 12.73
CA ALA A 36 15.11 -30.65 12.74
C ALA A 36 16.19 -29.72 12.17
N TYR A 37 15.90 -29.04 11.06
CA TYR A 37 16.78 -28.04 10.47
C TYR A 37 17.06 -26.90 11.44
N ALA A 38 16.02 -26.34 12.08
CA ALA A 38 16.18 -25.24 13.04
C ALA A 38 17.08 -25.60 14.23
N LEU A 39 17.05 -26.87 14.67
CA LEU A 39 17.92 -27.36 15.76
C LEU A 39 19.35 -27.67 15.29
N VAL A 40 19.52 -28.12 14.05
CA VAL A 40 20.83 -28.48 13.49
C VAL A 40 21.58 -27.23 12.97
N ALA A 41 20.86 -26.24 12.46
CA ALA A 41 21.41 -25.00 11.94
C ALA A 41 22.42 -24.29 12.87
N PRO A 42 22.15 -24.07 14.18
CA PRO A 42 23.12 -23.40 15.06
C PRO A 42 24.39 -24.22 15.32
N HIS A 43 24.38 -25.53 15.08
CA HIS A 43 25.56 -26.37 15.21
C HIS A 43 26.45 -26.36 13.95
N LEU A 44 25.91 -25.92 12.82
CA LEU A 44 26.59 -25.90 11.52
C LEU A 44 26.80 -24.48 10.98
N ASP A 45 26.52 -23.45 11.80
CA ASP A 45 26.51 -22.03 11.40
C ASP A 45 25.65 -21.75 10.15
N TRP A 46 24.53 -22.48 10.00
CA TRP A 46 23.59 -22.28 8.89
C TRP A 46 22.53 -21.22 9.20
N PRO A 47 22.07 -20.47 8.19
CA PRO A 47 21.05 -19.44 8.39
C PRO A 47 19.73 -20.05 8.87
N PRO A 48 19.05 -19.43 9.84
CA PRO A 48 17.77 -19.92 10.34
C PRO A 48 16.70 -19.90 9.23
N PRO A 49 15.67 -20.75 9.34
CA PRO A 49 14.66 -20.89 8.29
C PRO A 49 13.87 -19.60 8.00
N THR A 50 13.79 -18.67 8.96
CA THR A 50 13.19 -17.34 8.76
C THR A 50 14.01 -16.42 7.86
N GLU A 51 15.33 -16.59 7.85
CA GLU A 51 16.25 -15.80 7.03
C GLU A 51 16.22 -16.27 5.57
N ILE A 52 16.07 -17.59 5.36
CA ILE A 52 15.90 -18.16 4.01
C ILE A 52 14.62 -17.64 3.35
N LEU A 53 13.53 -17.49 4.10
CA LEU A 53 12.30 -16.89 3.59
C LEU A 53 12.43 -15.40 3.27
N TRP A 54 13.35 -14.70 3.93
CA TRP A 54 13.67 -13.31 3.61
C TRP A 54 14.55 -13.19 2.36
N VAL A 55 15.51 -14.10 2.17
CA VAL A 55 16.39 -14.12 0.98
C VAL A 55 15.68 -14.65 -0.27
N LEU A 56 14.68 -15.54 -0.12
CA LEU A 56 13.88 -16.09 -1.22
C LEU A 56 12.50 -15.41 -1.38
N GLY A 57 12.16 -14.51 -0.47
CA GLY A 57 10.93 -13.72 -0.53
C GLY A 57 11.02 -12.62 -1.58
N PRO A 58 9.89 -12.02 -2.00
CA PRO A 58 9.94 -10.81 -2.83
C PRO A 58 10.76 -9.77 -2.09
N ASP A 59 11.68 -9.07 -2.78
CA ASP A 59 12.52 -8.00 -2.22
C ASP A 59 11.66 -6.95 -1.51
N THR A 60 11.36 -7.17 -0.23
CA THR A 60 10.67 -6.20 0.62
C THR A 60 11.64 -5.20 1.22
N ASP A 61 12.95 -5.38 1.02
CA ASP A 61 13.95 -4.33 1.22
C ASP A 61 13.77 -3.17 0.22
N ALA A 62 13.12 -3.42 -0.93
CA ALA A 62 12.60 -2.36 -1.79
C ALA A 62 11.33 -1.69 -1.23
N LEU A 63 10.79 -2.18 -0.11
CA LEU A 63 9.55 -1.71 0.53
C LEU A 63 9.81 -1.26 1.98
N GLY A 64 11.01 -0.73 2.26
CA GLY A 64 11.23 0.03 3.48
C GLY A 64 10.27 1.24 3.59
N PRO A 65 10.22 1.92 4.75
CA PRO A 65 9.53 3.22 4.89
C PRO A 65 10.13 4.31 3.97
N ASP A 66 11.37 4.11 3.52
CA ASP A 66 12.06 4.87 2.46
C ASP A 66 12.22 4.07 1.15
N GLY A 67 11.45 2.98 1.00
CA GLY A 67 11.43 2.01 -0.11
C GLY A 67 10.66 2.48 -1.34
N LEU A 68 10.89 3.71 -1.75
CA LEU A 68 10.44 4.19 -3.05
C LEU A 68 11.66 4.78 -3.74
N ARG A 69 12.31 3.98 -4.59
CA ARG A 69 13.02 4.55 -5.74
C ARG A 69 11.96 5.13 -6.69
N VAL A 70 11.44 6.31 -6.31
CA VAL A 70 10.63 7.10 -7.22
C VAL A 70 11.56 7.45 -8.39
N PRO A 71 11.17 7.18 -9.64
CA PRO A 71 11.94 7.68 -10.79
C PRO A 71 12.09 9.19 -10.65
N ASP A 72 13.29 9.70 -11.00
CA ASP A 72 13.76 11.05 -10.72
C ASP A 72 12.65 12.12 -10.75
N THR A 73 12.18 12.49 -9.56
CA THR A 73 11.08 13.46 -9.40
C THR A 73 11.55 14.89 -9.57
N ALA A 74 12.87 15.13 -9.63
CA ALA A 74 13.41 16.48 -9.76
C ALA A 74 12.93 17.12 -11.07
N HIS A 75 13.04 16.41 -12.19
CA HIS A 75 12.59 16.89 -13.49
C HIS A 75 11.07 17.04 -13.60
N MET A 76 10.29 16.22 -12.89
CA MET A 76 8.83 16.32 -12.91
C MET A 76 8.36 17.51 -12.05
N ARG A 77 8.97 17.68 -10.87
CA ARG A 77 8.74 18.85 -10.00
C ARG A 77 9.08 20.15 -10.73
N GLN A 78 10.19 20.19 -11.46
CA GLN A 78 10.63 21.40 -12.14
C GLN A 78 9.63 21.82 -13.24
N ARG A 79 9.10 20.86 -14.01
CA ARG A 79 8.03 21.12 -15.00
C ARG A 79 6.73 21.59 -14.35
N VAL A 80 6.35 21.03 -13.19
CA VAL A 80 5.14 21.47 -12.48
C VAL A 80 5.32 22.87 -11.92
N VAL A 81 6.47 23.19 -11.33
CA VAL A 81 6.76 24.53 -10.80
C VAL A 81 6.76 25.56 -11.91
N GLU A 82 7.40 25.25 -13.04
CA GLU A 82 7.45 26.14 -14.20
C GLU A 82 6.05 26.36 -14.80
N GLY A 83 5.26 25.30 -14.98
CA GLY A 83 3.89 25.42 -15.49
C GLY A 83 2.94 26.16 -14.54
N VAL A 84 3.11 26.02 -13.22
CA VAL A 84 2.32 26.78 -12.23
C VAL A 84 2.76 28.24 -12.18
N ALA A 85 4.06 28.53 -12.24
CA ALA A 85 4.56 29.89 -12.27
C ALA A 85 4.07 30.65 -13.51
N ASP A 86 4.07 30.00 -14.67
CA ASP A 86 3.61 30.59 -15.94
C ASP A 86 2.09 30.83 -15.92
N ALA A 87 1.31 29.85 -15.43
CA ALA A 87 -0.13 29.99 -15.28
C ALA A 87 -0.55 31.08 -14.27
N ILE A 88 0.25 31.30 -13.21
CA ILE A 88 0.03 32.39 -12.25
C ILE A 88 0.41 33.72 -12.87
N ALA A 89 1.52 33.81 -13.60
CA ALA A 89 1.94 35.02 -14.29
C ALA A 89 0.86 35.49 -15.29
N GLU A 90 0.28 34.56 -16.05
CA GLU A 90 -0.73 34.88 -17.05
C GLU A 90 -2.08 35.29 -16.44
N ARG A 91 -2.44 34.80 -15.24
CA ARG A 91 -3.73 35.09 -14.59
C ARG A 91 -3.70 36.22 -13.57
N VAL A 92 -2.59 36.38 -12.84
CA VAL A 92 -2.50 37.30 -11.70
C VAL A 92 -1.91 38.64 -12.10
N VAL A 93 -0.91 38.68 -12.99
CA VAL A 93 -0.28 39.94 -13.44
C VAL A 93 -1.31 40.90 -14.07
N PRO A 94 -2.28 40.45 -14.90
CA PRO A 94 -3.29 41.36 -15.45
C PRO A 94 -4.26 41.94 -14.41
N THR A 95 -4.39 41.30 -13.24
CA THR A 95 -5.28 41.75 -12.16
C THR A 95 -4.60 42.77 -11.25
N VAL A 96 -3.26 42.78 -11.18
CA VAL A 96 -2.49 43.71 -10.33
C VAL A 96 -2.31 45.09 -10.98
N ASP A 97 -2.33 45.17 -12.32
CA ASP A 97 -2.27 46.45 -13.06
C ASP A 97 -3.62 47.17 -13.18
N ALA A 98 -4.70 46.64 -12.59
CA ALA A 98 -5.95 47.37 -12.46
C ALA A 98 -5.80 48.43 -11.35
N PRO A 99 -6.09 49.72 -11.62
CA PRO A 99 -5.98 50.75 -10.59
C PRO A 99 -6.91 50.40 -9.43
N ALA A 100 -6.36 50.42 -8.21
CA ALA A 100 -7.13 50.19 -6.99
C ALA A 100 -8.31 51.17 -6.94
N ASP A 101 -9.53 50.64 -6.98
CA ASP A 101 -10.72 51.40 -6.62
C ASP A 101 -10.52 51.95 -5.19
N PRO A 102 -10.80 53.24 -4.92
CA PRO A 102 -10.66 53.79 -3.59
C PRO A 102 -11.60 53.05 -2.64
N LEU A 103 -11.02 52.46 -1.58
CA LEU A 103 -11.76 51.77 -0.54
C LEU A 103 -12.87 52.68 0.03
N PRO A 104 -14.10 52.18 0.24
CA PRO A 104 -15.14 52.96 0.90
C PRO A 104 -14.72 53.27 2.34
N VAL A 105 -14.90 54.54 2.74
CA VAL A 105 -14.56 55.04 4.08
C VAL A 105 -15.51 54.38 5.09
N PRO A 106 -15.02 53.84 6.24
CA PRO A 106 -15.89 53.23 7.24
C PRO A 106 -16.83 54.26 7.86
N CYS A 107 -18.11 53.93 7.99
CA CYS A 107 -19.03 54.70 8.84
C CYS A 107 -18.64 54.50 10.31
N ASP A 108 -18.39 55.61 11.03
CA ASP A 108 -18.11 55.59 12.47
C ASP A 108 -19.35 55.10 13.26
N GLU A 109 -19.25 53.91 13.86
CA GLU A 109 -20.25 53.40 14.80
C GLU A 109 -20.05 54.05 16.18
N ALA A 110 -20.60 55.25 16.38
CA ALA A 110 -20.80 55.81 17.70
C ALA A 110 -22.10 56.62 17.78
N GLN A 111 -23.07 56.01 18.48
CA GLN A 111 -24.25 56.61 19.12
C GLN A 111 -25.51 56.83 18.27
N GLY A 112 -26.55 56.07 18.61
CA GLY A 112 -27.94 56.51 18.50
C GLY A 112 -28.63 56.18 17.18
N GLU A 113 -29.34 55.05 17.17
CA GLU A 113 -30.40 54.72 16.21
C GLU A 113 -31.47 55.84 16.13
N PRO A 114 -32.28 56.03 15.06
CA PRO A 114 -32.30 55.42 13.71
C PRO A 114 -32.28 56.45 12.55
N ALA A 115 -31.70 56.09 11.40
CA ALA A 115 -32.32 56.27 10.07
C ALA A 115 -31.28 56.09 8.95
N GLY A 116 -31.42 55.01 8.20
CA GLY A 116 -31.25 55.03 6.74
C GLY A 116 -29.85 55.30 6.16
N ALA A 117 -29.25 54.21 5.68
CA ALA A 117 -28.29 54.13 4.59
C ALA A 117 -26.84 54.59 4.87
N CYS A 118 -25.95 53.60 4.89
CA CYS A 118 -24.59 53.77 4.38
C CYS A 118 -24.63 54.15 2.90
#